data_AF-A0A8I3A696-F1
#
_entry.id   AF-A0A8I3A696-F1
#
_cell.length_a   1.000
_cell.length_b   1.000
_cell.length_c   1.000
_cell.angle_alpha   90.00
_cell.angle_beta   90.00
_cell.angle_gamma   90.00
#
_symmetry.space_group_name_H-M   'P 1'
#
loop_
_entity.id
_entity.type
_entity.pdbx_description
1 polymer ?
#
loop_
_entity_poly.entity_id
_entity_poly.type
_entity_poly.pdbx_seq_one_letter_code
_entity_poly.pdbx_strand_id
1 'polypeptide(L)'
;MPTPLPKADSPEVQRIADEDPDNLSAYNICLNYEEELAAFEDKQRYFRILGFLLLHAPNQGVRSDVTKSIHSCKHSNDLANLGAFFERNVIVPFKKYRGRTPKPSEHPSRPSFQGVKDEVKVVITQAPKDHVEAKYHALTRDNWRCVVTGTLDRRAPEHIVQLDPTADVVYTQCAHIIPESTYFGVQPKSKENNKLDYSASVLAILKRFGYDIDSLNGKNVHSLTNVISMTSDVHEAFDRLELYFEATASFGITAYFPGHITHWVPFHYSL
;
A
#
# COMPACT_ATOMS: atom_id res chain seq x y z
N MET A 1 13.53 -12.71 9.27
CA MET A 1 13.90 -11.41 9.90
C MET A 1 13.60 -10.32 8.89
N PRO A 2 12.87 -9.24 9.25
CA PRO A 2 12.68 -8.10 8.36
C PRO A 2 14.05 -7.49 7.99
N THR A 3 14.18 -6.93 6.79
CA THR A 3 15.41 -6.26 6.34
C THR A 3 15.83 -5.18 7.36
N PRO A 4 17.08 -5.18 7.85
CA PRO A 4 17.60 -4.10 8.70
C PRO A 4 17.62 -2.75 7.98
N LEU A 5 17.63 -1.65 8.73
CA LEU A 5 17.84 -0.34 8.10
C LEU A 5 19.25 -0.27 7.49
N PRO A 6 19.38 0.29 6.28
CA PRO A 6 20.68 0.63 5.71
C PRO A 6 21.52 1.50 6.65
N LYS A 7 22.84 1.32 6.62
CA LYS A 7 23.74 2.19 7.38
C LYS A 7 23.60 3.64 6.94
N ALA A 8 23.86 4.57 7.87
CA ALA A 8 23.74 6.00 7.62
C ALA A 8 24.60 6.49 6.42
N ASP A 9 25.75 5.86 6.17
CA ASP A 9 26.67 6.17 5.06
C ASP A 9 26.29 5.51 3.73
N SER A 10 25.19 4.74 3.68
CA SER A 10 24.74 4.10 2.45
C SER A 10 24.27 5.13 1.41
N PRO A 11 24.44 4.87 0.10
CA PRO A 11 24.04 5.81 -0.95
C PRO A 11 22.56 6.21 -0.89
N GLU A 12 21.68 5.31 -0.50
CA GLU A 12 20.24 5.59 -0.40
C GLU A 12 19.88 6.53 0.75
N VAL A 13 20.58 6.44 1.88
CA VAL A 13 20.41 7.35 3.01
C VAL A 13 21.04 8.70 2.71
N GLN A 14 22.20 8.74 2.06
CA GLN A 14 22.84 10.00 1.67
C GLN A 14 21.97 10.80 0.69
N ARG A 15 21.25 10.14 -0.23
CA ARG A 15 20.29 10.82 -1.12
C ARG A 15 19.24 11.63 -0.37
N ILE A 16 18.63 11.07 0.68
CA ILE A 16 17.61 11.81 1.45
C ILE A 16 18.24 12.89 2.35
N ALA A 17 19.51 12.73 2.73
CA ALA A 17 20.28 13.71 3.49
C ALA A 17 20.61 14.94 2.65
N ASP A 18 20.98 14.73 1.37
CA ASP A 18 21.28 15.80 0.42
C ASP A 18 20.05 16.65 0.10
N GLU A 19 18.85 16.07 0.16
CA GLU A 19 17.59 16.79 -0.02
C GLU A 19 17.25 17.70 1.18
N ASP A 20 17.42 17.17 2.40
CA ASP A 20 17.17 17.90 3.66
C ASP A 20 17.95 17.23 4.80
N PRO A 21 18.88 17.93 5.48
CA PRO A 21 19.63 17.39 6.61
C PRO A 21 18.74 16.86 7.76
N ASP A 22 17.53 17.41 7.91
CA ASP A 22 16.58 16.95 8.93
C ASP A 22 16.12 15.51 8.66
N ASN A 23 16.08 15.07 7.40
CA ASN A 23 15.77 13.68 7.04
C ASN A 23 16.82 12.72 7.58
N LEU A 24 18.11 13.07 7.46
CA LEU A 24 19.20 12.25 7.99
C LEU A 24 19.14 12.17 9.52
N SER A 25 18.86 13.30 10.17
CA SER A 25 18.65 13.35 11.62
C SER A 25 17.52 12.42 12.06
N ALA A 26 16.34 12.50 11.42
CA ALA A 26 15.21 11.62 11.72
C ALA A 26 15.49 10.14 11.41
N TYR A 27 16.22 9.86 10.32
CA TYR A 27 16.65 8.52 9.96
C TYR A 27 17.57 7.92 11.03
N ASN A 28 18.57 8.68 11.49
CA ASN A 28 19.51 8.25 12.52
C ASN A 28 18.82 7.98 13.86
N ILE A 29 17.76 8.71 14.21
CA ILE A 29 16.92 8.38 15.38
C ILE A 29 16.34 6.96 15.23
N CYS A 30 15.80 6.62 14.07
CA CYS A 30 15.24 5.29 13.82
C CYS A 30 16.33 4.20 13.84
N LEU A 31 17.47 4.46 13.21
CA LEU A 31 18.61 3.53 13.15
C LEU A 31 19.17 3.24 14.56
N ASN A 32 19.40 4.27 15.37
CA ASN A 32 19.91 4.10 16.73
C ASN A 32 18.95 3.25 17.59
N TYR A 33 17.65 3.52 17.54
CA TYR A 33 16.68 2.73 18.29
C TYR A 33 16.53 1.29 17.77
N GLU A 34 16.74 1.06 16.46
CA GLU A 34 16.78 -0.29 15.91
C GLU A 34 17.94 -1.12 16.49
N GLU A 35 19.12 -0.49 16.61
CA GLU A 35 20.34 -1.11 17.15
C GLU A 35 20.25 -1.33 18.67
N GLU A 36 19.84 -0.30 19.42
CA GLU A 36 19.71 -0.35 20.88
C GLU A 36 18.67 -1.37 21.36
N LEU A 37 17.56 -1.50 20.62
CA LEU A 37 16.43 -2.36 20.97
C LEU A 37 16.39 -3.65 20.16
N ALA A 38 17.53 -4.08 19.59
CA ALA A 38 17.63 -5.34 18.86
C ALA A 38 17.21 -6.57 19.69
N ALA A 39 17.24 -6.47 21.02
CA ALA A 39 16.76 -7.51 21.95
C ALA A 39 15.23 -7.56 22.12
N PHE A 40 14.48 -6.55 21.64
CA PHE A 40 13.03 -6.45 21.74
C PHE A 40 12.39 -6.42 20.35
N GLU A 41 12.26 -7.61 19.75
CA GLU A 41 11.83 -7.81 18.34
C GLU A 41 10.55 -7.03 17.96
N ASP A 42 9.58 -6.92 18.88
CA ASP A 42 8.29 -6.27 18.62
C ASP A 42 8.42 -4.78 18.28
N LYS A 43 9.34 -4.05 18.93
CA LYS A 43 9.51 -2.61 18.72
C LYS A 43 10.45 -2.29 17.57
N GLN A 44 11.45 -3.14 17.35
CA GLN A 44 12.43 -2.97 16.27
C GLN A 44 11.75 -2.78 14.90
N ARG A 45 10.70 -3.57 14.64
CA ARG A 45 9.92 -3.47 13.41
C ARG A 45 9.31 -2.07 13.18
N TYR A 46 8.87 -1.38 14.23
CA TYR A 46 8.26 -0.06 14.11
C TYR A 46 9.29 1.00 13.70
N PHE A 47 10.52 0.92 14.21
CA PHE A 47 11.60 1.81 13.79
C PHE A 47 12.01 1.57 12.34
N ARG A 48 12.06 0.31 11.91
CA ARG A 48 12.28 -0.04 10.50
C ARG A 48 11.21 0.54 9.58
N ILE A 49 9.93 0.44 9.97
CA ILE A 49 8.83 1.01 9.19
C ILE A 49 9.03 2.51 8.98
N LEU A 50 9.44 3.24 10.02
CA LEU A 50 9.67 4.69 9.91
C LEU A 50 10.90 5.01 9.05
N GLY A 51 12.01 4.30 9.24
CA GLY A 51 13.22 4.50 8.44
C GLY A 51 12.99 4.21 6.95
N PHE A 52 12.33 3.10 6.61
CA PHE A 52 11.97 2.81 5.21
C PHE A 52 10.92 3.78 4.66
N LEU A 53 10.02 4.31 5.50
CA LEU A 53 9.07 5.35 5.06
C LEU A 53 9.79 6.66 4.73
N LEU A 54 10.89 7.01 5.40
CA LEU A 54 11.73 8.15 5.01
C LEU A 54 12.43 7.90 3.67
N LEU A 55 13.01 6.72 3.48
CA LEU A 55 13.71 6.34 2.25
C LEU A 55 12.77 6.31 1.05
N HIS A 56 11.59 5.71 1.21
CA HIS A 56 10.63 5.44 0.14
C HIS A 56 9.37 6.30 0.23
N ALA A 57 9.46 7.46 0.87
CA ALA A 57 8.33 8.40 0.95
C ALA A 57 7.76 8.67 -0.47
N PRO A 58 6.43 8.60 -0.67
CA PRO A 58 5.82 8.79 -1.99
C PRO A 58 6.13 10.15 -2.64
N ASN A 59 6.38 11.17 -1.80
CA ASN A 59 6.82 12.50 -2.23
C ASN A 59 7.54 13.22 -1.09
N GLN A 60 8.19 14.34 -1.42
CA GLN A 60 8.95 15.15 -0.45
C GLN A 60 8.07 15.69 0.69
N GLY A 61 6.82 16.07 0.41
CA GLY A 61 5.89 16.56 1.43
C GLY A 61 5.60 15.50 2.52
N VAL A 62 5.38 14.26 2.10
CA VAL A 62 5.23 13.12 3.03
C VAL A 62 6.49 12.91 3.84
N ARG A 63 7.66 12.94 3.19
CA ARG A 63 8.95 12.78 3.87
C ARG A 63 9.11 13.82 4.97
N SER A 64 8.91 15.10 4.66
CA SER A 64 8.98 16.20 5.63
C SER A 64 7.99 16.04 6.79
N ASP A 65 6.76 15.59 6.52
CA ASP A 65 5.76 15.35 7.57
C ASP A 65 6.15 14.18 8.50
N VAL A 66 6.74 13.12 7.94
CA VAL A 66 7.26 11.98 8.71
C VAL A 66 8.48 12.41 9.54
N THR A 67 9.42 13.14 8.94
CA THR A 67 10.58 13.74 9.61
C THR A 67 10.16 14.55 10.84
N LYS A 68 9.21 15.50 10.67
CA LYS A 68 8.66 16.29 11.77
C LYS A 68 7.99 15.43 12.84
N SER A 69 7.25 14.39 12.43
CA SER A 69 6.57 13.48 13.36
C SER A 69 7.59 12.70 14.21
N ILE A 70 8.69 12.24 13.60
CA ILE A 70 9.80 11.55 14.29
C ILE A 70 10.47 12.51 15.27
N HIS A 71 10.83 13.73 14.86
CA HIS A 71 11.46 14.72 15.75
C HIS A 71 10.57 15.15 16.92
N SER A 72 9.24 15.05 16.77
CA SER A 72 8.30 15.34 17.86
C SER A 72 8.22 14.25 18.93
N CYS A 73 8.73 13.05 18.65
CA CYS A 73 8.73 11.92 19.58
C CYS A 73 9.82 12.12 20.64
N LYS A 74 9.45 12.09 21.93
CA LYS A 74 10.38 12.35 23.04
C LYS A 74 11.05 11.08 23.53
N HIS A 75 10.38 9.94 23.39
CA HIS A 75 10.81 8.66 23.90
C HIS A 75 10.63 7.55 22.86
N SER A 76 11.35 6.44 23.02
CA SER A 76 11.25 5.26 22.15
C SER A 76 9.81 4.72 22.04
N ASN A 77 8.99 4.91 23.08
CA ASN A 77 7.59 4.50 23.05
C ASN A 77 6.74 5.38 22.13
N ASP A 78 7.00 6.69 22.06
CA ASP A 78 6.32 7.59 21.13
C ASP A 78 6.65 7.21 19.68
N LEU A 79 7.93 6.93 19.43
CA LEU A 79 8.42 6.51 18.12
C LEU A 79 7.84 5.14 17.71
N ALA A 80 7.79 4.18 18.65
CA ALA A 80 7.17 2.89 18.42
C ALA A 80 5.66 3.02 18.13
N ASN A 81 4.96 3.91 18.83
CA ASN A 81 3.54 4.20 18.55
C ASN A 81 3.35 4.84 17.16
N LEU A 82 4.28 5.68 16.70
CA LEU A 82 4.26 6.27 15.36
C LEU A 82 4.46 5.19 14.29
N GLY A 83 5.43 4.29 14.48
CA GLY A 83 5.64 3.16 13.56
C GLY A 83 4.46 2.18 13.55
N ALA A 84 3.87 1.88 14.71
CA ALA A 84 2.66 1.06 14.82
C ALA A 84 1.45 1.73 14.14
N PHE A 85 1.36 3.06 14.19
CA PHE A 85 0.34 3.83 13.49
C PHE A 85 0.45 3.65 11.96
N PHE A 86 1.65 3.77 11.39
CA PHE A 86 1.85 3.52 9.95
C PHE A 86 1.65 2.06 9.58
N GLU A 87 2.14 1.11 10.40
CA GLU A 87 1.89 -0.31 10.15
C GLU A 87 0.40 -0.60 10.03
N ARG A 88 -0.38 -0.11 11.00
CA ARG A 88 -1.81 -0.37 11.09
C ARG A 88 -2.63 0.27 9.97
N ASN A 89 -2.21 1.44 9.49
CA ASN A 89 -3.02 2.24 8.56
C ASN A 89 -2.45 2.25 7.13
N VAL A 90 -1.26 1.73 6.90
CA VAL A 90 -0.62 1.62 5.57
C VAL A 90 -0.28 0.18 5.23
N ILE A 91 0.24 -0.65 6.14
CA ILE A 91 0.70 -2.01 5.80
C ILE A 91 -0.41 -3.04 5.97
N VAL A 92 -1.04 -3.08 7.14
CA VAL A 92 -2.17 -3.97 7.43
C VAL A 92 -3.31 -3.74 6.43
N PRO A 93 -3.53 -2.47 5.98
CA PRO A 93 -4.23 -2.00 4.79
C PRO A 93 -4.34 -2.85 3.56
N PHE A 94 -3.32 -3.65 3.33
CA PHE A 94 -3.06 -4.31 2.06
C PHE A 94 -2.85 -5.81 2.25
N LYS A 95 -2.83 -6.32 3.49
CA LYS A 95 -2.67 -7.76 3.76
C LYS A 95 -3.99 -8.52 3.62
N LYS A 96 -3.97 -9.74 3.06
CA LYS A 96 -5.13 -10.65 3.00
C LYS A 96 -5.66 -10.97 4.39
N TYR A 97 -4.77 -11.46 5.25
CA TYR A 97 -5.06 -11.91 6.61
C TYR A 97 -4.80 -10.78 7.59
N ARG A 98 -5.68 -9.77 7.56
CA ARG A 98 -5.72 -8.75 8.60
C ARG A 98 -6.38 -9.39 9.81
N GLY A 99 -5.68 -9.41 10.94
CA GLY A 99 -6.33 -9.77 12.20
C GLY A 99 -7.55 -8.89 12.49
N ARG A 100 -8.11 -8.99 13.69
CA ARG A 100 -9.26 -8.18 14.09
C ARG A 100 -9.01 -6.69 13.83
N THR A 101 -10.00 -5.96 13.27
CA THR A 101 -9.94 -4.50 13.09
C THR A 101 -9.43 -3.85 14.37
N PRO A 102 -8.26 -3.18 14.36
CA PRO A 102 -7.67 -2.74 15.61
C PRO A 102 -8.49 -1.58 16.21
N LYS A 103 -8.39 -1.38 17.53
CA LYS A 103 -9.08 -0.30 18.26
C LYS A 103 -8.51 1.07 17.90
N PRO A 104 -9.30 2.12 17.61
CA PRO A 104 -8.79 3.48 17.34
C PRO A 104 -7.66 3.89 18.31
N SER A 105 -6.57 4.46 17.80
CA SER A 105 -5.43 4.91 18.63
C SER A 105 -5.28 6.43 18.55
N GLU A 106 -4.96 7.05 19.68
CA GLU A 106 -4.65 8.48 19.75
C GLU A 106 -3.14 8.69 19.58
N HIS A 107 -2.69 9.57 18.67
CA HIS A 107 -1.26 9.78 18.37
C HIS A 107 -0.88 11.27 18.33
N PRO A 108 0.32 11.69 18.77
CA PRO A 108 0.80 13.09 18.78
C PRO A 108 0.88 13.82 17.43
N SER A 109 0.80 13.12 16.29
CA SER A 109 0.71 13.72 14.93
C SER A 109 -0.65 14.43 14.67
N ARG A 110 -1.45 14.65 15.72
CA ARG A 110 -2.92 14.73 15.71
C ARG A 110 -3.55 15.96 15.06
N PRO A 111 -3.08 17.21 15.24
CA PRO A 111 -3.92 18.34 14.85
C PRO A 111 -4.22 18.38 13.35
N SER A 112 -3.18 18.23 12.53
CA SER A 112 -3.36 18.22 11.07
C SER A 112 -3.95 16.91 10.55
N PHE A 113 -3.73 15.77 11.22
CA PHE A 113 -4.22 14.47 10.75
C PHE A 113 -5.71 14.28 11.05
N GLN A 114 -6.13 14.69 12.26
CA GLN A 114 -7.50 14.55 12.71
C GLN A 114 -8.46 15.35 11.83
N GLY A 115 -8.08 16.57 11.42
CA GLY A 115 -8.88 17.37 10.48
C GLY A 115 -9.13 16.64 9.16
N VAL A 116 -8.07 16.12 8.51
CA VAL A 116 -8.20 15.35 7.26
C VAL A 116 -9.04 14.10 7.46
N LYS A 117 -8.86 13.39 8.57
CA LYS A 117 -9.65 12.19 8.90
C LYS A 117 -11.13 12.51 9.08
N ASP A 118 -11.46 13.62 9.74
CA ASP A 118 -12.85 14.02 9.95
C ASP A 118 -13.51 14.50 8.65
N GLU A 119 -12.78 15.19 7.76
CA GLU A 119 -13.23 15.45 6.39
C GLU A 119 -13.55 14.14 5.64
N VAL A 120 -12.65 13.16 5.71
CA VAL A 120 -12.80 11.86 5.05
C VAL A 120 -14.03 11.10 5.57
N LYS A 121 -14.31 11.15 6.88
CA LYS A 121 -15.51 10.52 7.47
C LYS A 121 -16.80 11.07 6.89
N VAL A 122 -16.83 12.34 6.49
CA VAL A 122 -18.01 12.97 5.90
C VAL A 122 -18.24 12.47 4.47
N VAL A 123 -17.17 12.20 3.71
CA VAL A 123 -17.27 11.89 2.28
C VAL A 123 -17.19 10.40 1.96
N ILE A 124 -16.62 9.56 2.83
CA ILE A 124 -16.45 8.12 2.57
C ILE A 124 -17.80 7.42 2.39
N THR A 125 -17.92 6.62 1.33
CA THR A 125 -19.13 5.85 1.01
C THR A 125 -18.84 4.36 0.89
N GLN A 126 -19.87 3.56 1.07
CA GLN A 126 -19.80 2.11 0.97
C GLN A 126 -19.52 1.69 -0.48
N ALA A 127 -18.52 0.81 -0.68
CA ALA A 127 -18.28 0.19 -1.98
C ALA A 127 -19.50 -0.64 -2.45
N PRO A 128 -19.81 -0.65 -3.76
CA PRO A 128 -20.76 -1.60 -4.33
C PRO A 128 -20.41 -3.05 -3.99
N LYS A 129 -21.39 -3.95 -4.03
CA LYS A 129 -21.15 -5.38 -3.72
C LYS A 129 -20.80 -6.21 -4.94
N ASP A 130 -21.05 -5.67 -6.14
CA ASP A 130 -20.86 -6.37 -7.41
C ASP A 130 -19.65 -5.79 -8.14
N HIS A 131 -18.70 -6.66 -8.48
CA HIS A 131 -17.45 -6.33 -9.17
C HIS A 131 -17.30 -7.08 -10.50
N VAL A 132 -18.37 -7.71 -11.02
CA VAL A 132 -18.32 -8.45 -12.29
C VAL A 132 -17.93 -7.54 -13.45
N GLU A 133 -18.56 -6.37 -13.56
CA GLU A 133 -18.23 -5.37 -14.59
C GLU A 133 -16.78 -4.88 -14.46
N ALA A 134 -16.30 -4.67 -13.23
CA ALA A 134 -14.92 -4.28 -12.96
C ALA A 134 -13.93 -5.31 -13.51
N LYS A 135 -14.19 -6.60 -13.25
CA LYS A 135 -13.38 -7.69 -13.78
C LYS A 135 -13.44 -7.72 -15.31
N TYR A 136 -14.61 -7.57 -15.91
CA TYR A 136 -14.77 -7.60 -17.36
C TYR A 136 -13.99 -6.47 -18.04
N HIS A 137 -14.09 -5.25 -17.52
CA HIS A 137 -13.34 -4.11 -18.04
C HIS A 137 -11.83 -4.27 -17.83
N ALA A 138 -11.39 -4.78 -16.67
CA ALA A 138 -9.98 -5.06 -16.40
C ALA A 138 -9.44 -6.10 -17.40
N LEU A 139 -10.16 -7.19 -17.63
CA LEU A 139 -9.80 -8.18 -18.63
C LEU A 139 -9.74 -7.58 -20.03
N THR A 140 -10.71 -6.77 -20.42
CA THR A 140 -10.69 -6.12 -21.74
C THR A 140 -9.47 -5.21 -21.91
N ARG A 141 -9.13 -4.42 -20.89
CA ARG A 141 -7.91 -3.58 -20.85
C ARG A 141 -6.63 -4.44 -20.95
N ASP A 142 -6.61 -5.56 -20.24
CA ASP A 142 -5.44 -6.43 -20.06
C ASP A 142 -5.33 -7.51 -21.16
N ASN A 143 -6.03 -7.32 -22.29
CA ASN A 143 -6.12 -8.28 -23.40
C ASN A 143 -6.47 -9.71 -22.93
N TRP A 144 -7.38 -9.79 -21.96
CA TRP A 144 -7.87 -10.98 -21.28
C TRP A 144 -6.78 -11.80 -20.59
N ARG A 145 -5.66 -11.19 -20.19
CA ARG A 145 -4.54 -11.90 -19.58
C ARG A 145 -4.30 -11.47 -18.14
N CYS A 146 -3.67 -12.35 -17.39
CA CYS A 146 -3.01 -11.96 -16.16
C CYS A 146 -1.89 -10.98 -16.49
N VAL A 147 -1.88 -9.85 -15.78
CA VAL A 147 -0.91 -8.77 -15.99
C VAL A 147 0.53 -9.19 -15.66
N VAL A 148 0.69 -10.21 -14.81
CA VAL A 148 2.01 -10.68 -14.33
C VAL A 148 2.53 -11.85 -15.17
N THR A 149 1.71 -12.86 -15.40
CA THR A 149 2.15 -14.10 -16.07
C THR A 149 1.89 -14.11 -17.57
N GLY A 150 1.05 -13.20 -18.07
CA GLY A 150 0.55 -13.22 -19.45
C GLY A 150 -0.43 -14.37 -19.74
N THR A 151 -0.78 -15.21 -18.75
CA THR A 151 -1.70 -16.35 -18.93
C THR A 151 -3.10 -15.85 -19.29
N LEU A 152 -3.74 -16.53 -20.25
CA LEU A 152 -5.03 -16.12 -20.78
C LEU A 152 -6.18 -16.49 -19.82
N ASP A 153 -7.17 -15.61 -19.68
CA ASP A 153 -8.39 -15.90 -18.94
C ASP A 153 -9.29 -16.85 -19.75
N ARG A 154 -9.86 -17.85 -19.07
CA ARG A 154 -10.72 -18.87 -19.67
C ARG A 154 -11.96 -18.29 -20.36
N ARG A 155 -12.37 -17.08 -20.01
CA ARG A 155 -13.51 -16.38 -20.64
C ARG A 155 -13.10 -15.51 -21.83
N ALA A 156 -11.83 -15.56 -22.25
CA ALA A 156 -11.36 -14.82 -23.42
C ALA A 156 -12.22 -15.13 -24.66
N PRO A 157 -12.59 -14.10 -25.45
CA PRO A 157 -13.28 -14.29 -26.72
C PRO A 157 -12.48 -15.17 -27.68
N GLU A 158 -13.17 -15.92 -28.54
CA GLU A 158 -12.54 -16.85 -29.48
C GLU A 158 -11.46 -16.18 -30.36
N HIS A 159 -11.71 -14.96 -30.84
CA HIS A 159 -10.75 -14.23 -31.66
C HIS A 159 -9.44 -13.88 -30.90
N ILE A 160 -9.49 -13.75 -29.57
CA ILE A 160 -8.29 -13.55 -28.75
C ILE A 160 -7.55 -14.88 -28.57
N VAL A 161 -8.28 -15.96 -28.31
CA VAL A 161 -7.72 -17.32 -28.20
C VAL A 161 -7.03 -17.73 -29.51
N GLN A 162 -7.61 -17.38 -30.66
CA GLN A 162 -7.03 -17.68 -31.99
C GLN A 162 -5.70 -16.97 -32.26
N LEU A 163 -5.42 -15.84 -31.60
CA LEU A 163 -4.13 -15.15 -31.72
C LEU A 163 -2.99 -15.88 -30.98
N ASP A 164 -3.34 -16.73 -30.00
CA ASP A 164 -2.39 -17.52 -29.22
C ASP A 164 -3.01 -18.88 -28.85
N PRO A 165 -3.19 -19.77 -29.84
CA PRO A 165 -3.92 -21.03 -29.66
C PRO A 165 -3.19 -22.03 -28.75
N THR A 166 -1.92 -21.77 -28.46
CA THR A 166 -1.08 -22.56 -27.56
C THR A 166 -1.09 -22.04 -26.12
N ALA A 167 -1.74 -20.91 -25.86
CA ALA A 167 -1.81 -20.33 -24.53
C ALA A 167 -2.52 -21.26 -23.54
N ASP A 168 -1.92 -21.41 -22.36
CA ASP A 168 -2.64 -21.92 -21.20
C ASP A 168 -3.77 -20.96 -20.80
N VAL A 169 -4.93 -21.54 -20.45
CA VAL A 169 -6.11 -20.79 -20.02
C VAL A 169 -6.47 -21.06 -18.56
N VAL A 170 -6.68 -20.01 -17.78
CA VAL A 170 -7.00 -20.10 -16.34
C VAL A 170 -8.14 -19.17 -15.97
N TYR A 171 -8.77 -19.38 -14.81
CA TYR A 171 -9.66 -18.35 -14.26
C TYR A 171 -8.82 -17.31 -13.53
N THR A 172 -8.78 -16.10 -14.08
CA THR A 172 -8.15 -14.95 -13.39
C THR A 172 -9.08 -14.40 -12.30
N GLN A 173 -8.57 -13.49 -11.51
CA GLN A 173 -9.25 -12.74 -10.46
C GLN A 173 -9.04 -11.24 -10.69
N CYS A 174 -9.96 -10.44 -10.18
CA CYS A 174 -9.86 -8.99 -10.19
C CYS A 174 -9.32 -8.56 -8.82
N ALA A 175 -8.05 -8.17 -8.79
CA ALA A 175 -7.36 -7.73 -7.58
C ALA A 175 -7.47 -6.22 -7.44
N HIS A 176 -7.85 -5.74 -6.26
CA HIS A 176 -7.87 -4.30 -5.97
C HIS A 176 -6.51 -3.84 -5.45
N ILE A 177 -5.99 -2.71 -5.96
CA ILE A 177 -4.75 -2.11 -5.46
C ILE A 177 -4.98 -1.56 -4.04
N ILE A 178 -5.95 -0.65 -3.89
CA ILE A 178 -6.50 -0.23 -2.61
C ILE A 178 -7.66 -1.16 -2.26
N PRO A 179 -7.55 -2.00 -1.22
CA PRO A 179 -8.48 -3.09 -1.03
C PRO A 179 -9.90 -2.62 -0.73
N GLU A 180 -10.87 -3.24 -1.40
CA GLU A 180 -12.30 -2.93 -1.28
C GLU A 180 -12.80 -2.96 0.17
N SER A 181 -12.24 -3.85 0.99
CA SER A 181 -12.54 -3.97 2.43
C SER A 181 -12.37 -2.67 3.22
N THR A 182 -11.54 -1.73 2.72
CA THR A 182 -11.34 -0.39 3.28
C THR A 182 -12.62 0.45 3.22
N TYR A 183 -13.59 0.08 2.38
CA TYR A 183 -14.85 0.80 2.18
C TYR A 183 -16.05 0.01 2.72
N PHE A 184 -15.84 -1.13 3.37
CA PHE A 184 -16.92 -2.00 3.85
C PHE A 184 -17.36 -1.73 5.29
N GLY A 185 -18.67 -1.59 5.49
CA GLY A 185 -19.26 -1.38 6.81
C GLY A 185 -19.03 0.04 7.34
N VAL A 186 -18.80 1.02 6.45
CA VAL A 186 -18.56 2.43 6.78
C VAL A 186 -19.84 3.23 6.97
N GLN A 187 -21.02 2.63 6.73
CA GLN A 187 -22.30 3.28 7.02
C GLN A 187 -22.39 3.68 8.50
N PRO A 188 -22.92 4.87 8.82
CA PRO A 188 -23.11 5.31 10.20
C PRO A 188 -24.23 4.49 10.87
N LYS A 189 -23.90 3.29 11.35
CA LYS A 189 -24.76 2.47 12.19
C LYS A 189 -24.19 2.50 13.60
N SER A 190 -24.74 3.39 14.43
CA SER A 190 -24.45 3.62 15.87
C SER A 190 -23.20 4.44 16.23
N LYS A 191 -23.18 4.93 17.48
CA LYS A 191 -22.33 6.01 18.03
C LYS A 191 -20.82 5.75 18.01
N GLU A 192 -20.36 4.54 17.70
CA GLU A 192 -18.94 4.21 17.53
C GLU A 192 -18.76 3.18 16.41
N ASN A 193 -18.68 3.65 15.15
CA ASN A 193 -18.33 2.76 14.07
C ASN A 193 -16.79 2.67 13.94
N ASN A 194 -16.20 1.72 14.68
CA ASN A 194 -14.75 1.41 14.62
C ASN A 194 -14.26 1.13 13.19
N LYS A 195 -15.12 0.66 12.28
CA LYS A 195 -14.76 0.45 10.87
C LYS A 195 -14.70 1.76 10.09
N LEU A 196 -15.67 2.66 10.29
CA LEU A 196 -15.64 3.99 9.69
C LEU A 196 -14.39 4.77 10.14
N ASP A 197 -14.08 4.72 11.44
CA ASP A 197 -12.91 5.41 11.99
C ASP A 197 -11.58 4.83 11.46
N TYR A 198 -11.49 3.50 11.37
CA TYR A 198 -10.34 2.82 10.78
C TYR A 198 -10.18 3.17 9.29
N SER A 199 -11.25 3.03 8.51
CA SER A 199 -11.27 3.33 7.07
C SER A 199 -10.89 4.77 6.80
N ALA A 200 -11.45 5.71 7.58
CA ALA A 200 -11.09 7.12 7.47
C ALA A 200 -9.63 7.40 7.81
N SER A 201 -9.03 6.62 8.73
CA SER A 201 -7.61 6.76 9.04
C SER A 201 -6.73 6.32 7.87
N VAL A 202 -7.07 5.21 7.21
CA VAL A 202 -6.37 4.71 6.01
C VAL A 202 -6.45 5.74 4.89
N LEU A 203 -7.66 6.19 4.56
CA LEU A 203 -7.87 7.17 3.48
C LEU A 203 -7.25 8.54 3.79
N ALA A 204 -7.23 8.99 5.05
CA ALA A 204 -6.54 10.22 5.42
C ALA A 204 -5.02 10.14 5.19
N ILE A 205 -4.41 8.97 5.41
CA ILE A 205 -3.00 8.77 5.08
C ILE A 205 -2.81 8.74 3.56
N LEU A 206 -3.66 8.05 2.81
CA LEU A 206 -3.57 8.03 1.35
C LEU A 206 -3.71 9.44 0.76
N LYS A 207 -4.67 10.25 1.24
CA LYS A 207 -4.82 11.66 0.84
C LYS A 207 -3.56 12.47 1.14
N ARG A 208 -2.95 12.28 2.32
CA ARG A 208 -1.65 12.91 2.67
C ARG A 208 -0.51 12.44 1.79
N PHE A 209 -0.56 11.20 1.32
CA PHE A 209 0.44 10.66 0.40
C PHE A 209 0.27 11.17 -1.03
N GLY A 210 -0.75 12.02 -1.27
CA GLY A 210 -1.01 12.63 -2.57
C GLY A 210 -1.97 11.81 -3.44
N TYR A 211 -2.58 10.76 -2.90
CA TYR A 211 -3.57 9.97 -3.64
C TYR A 211 -4.93 10.65 -3.66
N ASP A 212 -5.56 10.68 -4.83
CA ASP A 212 -6.94 11.13 -5.00
C ASP A 212 -7.91 10.07 -4.45
N ILE A 213 -8.31 10.24 -3.19
CA ILE A 213 -9.24 9.35 -2.52
C ILE A 213 -10.66 9.43 -3.07
N ASP A 214 -11.04 10.52 -3.76
CA ASP A 214 -12.37 10.66 -4.36
C ASP A 214 -12.49 9.78 -5.62
N SER A 215 -11.39 9.62 -6.34
CA SER A 215 -11.25 8.64 -7.43
C SER A 215 -11.32 7.17 -6.96
N LEU A 216 -11.32 6.93 -5.65
CA LEU A 216 -11.34 5.60 -5.04
C LEU A 216 -12.60 5.35 -4.19
N ASN A 217 -13.60 6.22 -4.24
CA ASN A 217 -14.74 6.17 -3.33
C ASN A 217 -16.04 5.73 -4.02
N GLY A 218 -16.92 5.07 -3.27
CA GLY A 218 -18.22 4.61 -3.76
C GLY A 218 -18.10 3.72 -4.99
N LYS A 219 -18.76 4.11 -6.09
CA LYS A 219 -18.67 3.35 -7.36
C LYS A 219 -17.26 3.29 -7.94
N ASN A 220 -16.39 4.24 -7.59
CA ASN A 220 -15.03 4.32 -8.12
C ASN A 220 -14.06 3.36 -7.41
N VAL A 221 -14.48 2.68 -6.33
CA VAL A 221 -13.68 1.60 -5.72
C VAL A 221 -13.34 0.51 -6.75
N HIS A 222 -14.24 0.28 -7.70
CA HIS A 222 -14.08 -0.65 -8.82
C HIS A 222 -13.56 0.00 -10.10
N SER A 223 -13.03 1.24 -10.02
CA SER A 223 -12.41 1.91 -11.16
C SER A 223 -11.26 1.08 -11.73
N LEU A 224 -11.07 1.16 -13.06
CA LEU A 224 -9.92 0.54 -13.73
C LEU A 224 -8.57 0.99 -13.15
N THR A 225 -8.50 2.19 -12.58
CA THR A 225 -7.29 2.69 -11.91
C THR A 225 -6.97 1.97 -10.60
N ASN A 226 -7.91 1.20 -10.04
CA ASN A 226 -7.77 0.49 -8.78
C ASN A 226 -7.87 -1.04 -8.92
N VAL A 227 -7.93 -1.59 -10.14
CA VAL A 227 -8.05 -3.03 -10.37
C VAL A 227 -7.03 -3.59 -11.35
N ILE A 228 -6.58 -4.82 -11.08
CA ILE A 228 -5.57 -5.56 -11.86
C ILE A 228 -6.05 -7.01 -12.06
N SER A 229 -5.92 -7.53 -13.28
CA SER A 229 -6.25 -8.93 -13.58
C SER A 229 -5.09 -9.87 -13.20
N MET A 230 -5.32 -10.80 -12.29
CA MET A 230 -4.27 -11.71 -11.79
C MET A 230 -4.70 -13.17 -11.82
N THR A 231 -3.77 -14.10 -12.03
CA THR A 231 -4.03 -15.51 -11.70
C THR A 231 -4.19 -15.67 -10.18
N SER A 232 -4.82 -16.75 -9.73
CA SER A 232 -5.15 -16.91 -8.30
C SER A 232 -3.93 -16.96 -7.38
N ASP A 233 -2.83 -17.54 -7.85
CA ASP A 233 -1.55 -17.63 -7.14
C ASP A 233 -0.84 -16.26 -7.06
N VAL A 234 -0.85 -15.50 -8.16
CA VAL A 234 -0.31 -14.14 -8.21
C VAL A 234 -1.11 -13.20 -7.31
N HIS A 235 -2.45 -13.27 -7.36
CA HIS A 235 -3.30 -12.46 -6.49
C HIS A 235 -3.06 -12.79 -5.01
N GLU A 236 -2.86 -14.07 -4.69
CA GLU A 236 -2.51 -14.48 -3.33
C GLU A 236 -1.17 -13.92 -2.88
N ALA A 237 -0.14 -13.96 -3.73
CA ALA A 237 1.16 -13.35 -3.43
C ALA A 237 1.04 -11.83 -3.24
N PHE A 238 0.25 -11.16 -4.08
CA PHE A 238 -0.01 -9.72 -3.99
C PHE A 238 -0.68 -9.34 -2.66
N ASP A 239 -1.78 -10.01 -2.30
CA ASP A 239 -2.46 -9.74 -1.03
C ASP A 239 -1.62 -10.13 0.20
N ARG A 240 -0.62 -11.01 0.05
CA ARG A 240 0.32 -11.36 1.13
C ARG A 240 1.48 -10.38 1.27
N LEU A 241 1.56 -9.37 0.39
CA LEU A 241 2.70 -8.47 0.24
C LEU A 241 4.01 -9.22 -0.08
N GLU A 242 3.88 -10.36 -0.76
CA GLU A 242 4.98 -11.14 -1.35
C GLU A 242 5.24 -10.73 -2.80
N LEU A 243 4.38 -9.89 -3.36
CA LEU A 243 4.50 -9.28 -4.67
C LEU A 243 4.16 -7.79 -4.57
N TYR A 244 4.95 -6.94 -5.21
CA TYR A 244 4.63 -5.52 -5.40
C TYR A 244 5.01 -5.05 -6.80
N PHE A 245 4.45 -3.91 -7.21
CA PHE A 245 4.70 -3.31 -8.52
C PHE A 245 5.45 -1.98 -8.37
N GLU A 246 6.38 -1.72 -9.28
CA GLU A 246 6.96 -0.39 -9.47
C GLU A 246 6.51 0.20 -10.80
N ALA A 247 6.24 1.51 -10.79
CA ALA A 247 6.02 2.27 -12.01
C ALA A 247 7.31 2.32 -12.83
N THR A 248 7.23 2.09 -14.14
CA THR A 248 8.37 2.22 -15.05
C THR A 248 8.35 3.58 -15.75
N ALA A 249 9.47 3.96 -16.39
CA ALA A 249 9.58 5.22 -17.15
C ALA A 249 8.77 5.20 -18.46
N SER A 250 8.59 4.01 -19.04
CA SER A 250 7.52 3.71 -20.00
C SER A 250 6.21 3.49 -19.24
N PHE A 251 5.05 3.54 -19.88
CA PHE A 251 3.74 3.30 -19.25
C PHE A 251 3.54 1.87 -18.68
N GLY A 252 4.62 1.12 -18.39
CA GLY A 252 4.67 -0.23 -17.86
C GLY A 252 4.77 -0.34 -16.35
N ILE A 253 4.55 -1.55 -15.83
CA ILE A 253 4.79 -1.93 -14.44
C ILE A 253 5.78 -3.09 -14.38
N THR A 254 6.67 -3.09 -13.39
CA THR A 254 7.55 -4.24 -13.09
C THR A 254 7.12 -4.87 -11.78
N ALA A 255 6.97 -6.19 -11.76
CA ALA A 255 6.56 -6.95 -10.59
C ALA A 255 7.78 -7.56 -9.86
N TYR A 256 7.79 -7.48 -8.52
CA TYR A 256 8.91 -7.95 -7.69
C TYR A 256 8.46 -8.91 -6.61
N PHE A 257 9.21 -9.99 -6.41
CA PHE A 257 9.05 -10.94 -5.31
C PHE A 257 10.21 -10.82 -4.32
N PRO A 258 9.99 -10.41 -3.06
CA PRO A 258 11.04 -10.40 -2.04
C PRO A 258 11.38 -11.86 -1.65
N GLY A 259 12.44 -12.44 -2.24
CA GLY A 259 13.01 -13.71 -1.76
C GLY A 259 13.50 -14.71 -2.82
N HIS A 260 13.17 -14.55 -4.10
CA HIS A 260 13.72 -15.40 -5.15
C HIS A 260 14.01 -14.59 -6.42
N ILE A 261 15.29 -14.26 -6.61
CA ILE A 261 15.80 -13.81 -7.91
C ILE A 261 15.99 -15.06 -8.76
N THR A 262 15.15 -15.22 -9.79
CA THR A 262 15.56 -15.77 -11.08
C THR A 262 14.58 -15.32 -12.15
N HIS A 263 15.00 -14.32 -12.93
CA HIS A 263 14.51 -13.89 -14.25
C HIS A 263 13.00 -13.65 -14.45
N TRP A 264 12.65 -12.41 -14.83
CA TRP A 264 11.38 -12.12 -15.49
C TRP A 264 11.57 -11.20 -16.69
N VAL A 265 10.72 -11.43 -17.70
CA VAL A 265 10.68 -10.70 -18.96
C VAL A 265 10.09 -9.31 -18.72
N PRO A 266 10.72 -8.22 -19.17
CA PRO A 266 10.13 -6.89 -19.08
C PRO A 266 8.84 -6.84 -19.91
N PHE A 267 7.69 -6.63 -19.26
CA PHE A 267 6.42 -6.39 -19.94
C PHE A 267 6.15 -4.89 -20.08
N HIS A 268 5.90 -4.46 -21.30
CA HIS A 268 5.49 -3.09 -21.60
C HIS A 268 3.99 -2.99 -21.39
N TYR A 269 3.57 -2.15 -20.43
CA TYR A 269 2.18 -1.73 -20.27
C TYR A 269 2.00 -0.34 -20.89
N SER A 270 0.75 0.01 -21.21
CA SER A 270 0.36 1.37 -21.55
C SER A 270 -0.88 1.72 -20.72
N LEU A 271 -0.69 2.53 -19.68
CA LEU A 271 -1.74 3.19 -18.88
C LEU A 271 -2.40 4.31 -19.68
#